data_AF-A0A078AQ61-F1
#
_entry.id   AF-A0A078AQ61-F1
#
_cell.length_a   1.000
_cell.length_b   1.000
_cell.length_c   1.000
_cell.angle_alpha   90.00
_cell.angle_beta   90.00
_cell.angle_gamma   90.00
#
_symmetry.space_group_name_H-M   'P 1'
#
loop_
_entity.id
_entity.type
_entity.pdbx_description
1 polymer ?
#
loop_
_entity_poly.entity_id
_entity_poly.type
_entity_poly.pdbx_seq_one_letter_code
_entity_poly.pdbx_strand_id
1 'polypeptide(L)'
;MTEEFWAQYKKKKDLTQTNIIWKNVYLTVLFMKILQIADGIRQDQIREKHPDELYAICRTDNNYWRHYRASPKLTIDELSMMICREVGCDLAYCQNLMWKPKTPNQNIGDCMDQYHNFRDCIIREKKMFRSIVGNIDTKANPMAIPDYLEKHFKEKEALKRQRQMMGGDEEELKARIRKMDEESSMLKAKLIDTTEFKNKKEKIVMGEKEEKYM
;
A
#
# COMPACT_ATOMS: atom_id res chain seq x y z
N MET A 1 14.19 26.72 8.01
CA MET A 1 13.31 27.18 6.90
C MET A 1 12.12 27.90 7.51
N THR A 2 11.81 29.12 7.06
CA THR A 2 10.76 29.98 7.66
C THR A 2 9.41 29.80 6.96
N GLU A 3 8.30 30.17 7.60
CA GLU A 3 6.94 30.07 7.04
C GLU A 3 6.75 30.97 5.81
N GLU A 4 7.45 32.11 5.78
CA GLU A 4 7.47 33.06 4.66
C GLU A 4 8.09 32.47 3.39
N PHE A 5 9.15 31.67 3.54
CA PHE A 5 9.76 30.94 2.42
C PHE A 5 8.74 30.02 1.76
N TRP A 6 7.96 29.30 2.56
CA TRP A 6 6.92 28.40 2.08
C TRP A 6 5.72 29.13 1.46
N ALA A 7 5.33 30.28 2.02
CA ALA A 7 4.26 31.10 1.45
C ALA A 7 4.67 31.71 0.08
N GLN A 8 5.90 32.21 -0.05
CA GLN A 8 6.45 32.67 -1.33
C GLN A 8 6.60 31.54 -2.34
N TYR A 9 7.07 30.38 -1.88
CA TYR A 9 7.19 29.18 -2.69
C TYR A 9 5.81 28.71 -3.21
N LYS A 10 4.78 28.70 -2.35
CA LYS A 10 3.38 28.39 -2.72
C LYS A 10 2.83 29.39 -3.75
N LYS A 11 3.04 30.70 -3.54
CA LYS A 11 2.68 31.75 -4.51
C LYS A 11 3.33 31.56 -5.87
N LYS A 12 4.64 31.26 -5.92
CA LYS A 12 5.36 31.00 -7.19
C LYS A 12 4.78 29.77 -7.90
N LYS A 13 4.32 28.76 -7.17
CA LYS A 13 3.65 27.59 -7.74
C LYS A 13 2.25 27.92 -8.27
N ASP A 14 1.42 28.61 -7.51
CA ASP A 14 0.05 28.96 -7.91
C ASP A 14 0.04 29.87 -9.17
N LEU A 15 1.02 30.77 -9.31
CA LEU A 15 1.23 31.59 -10.51
C LEU A 15 1.58 30.77 -11.76
N THR A 16 2.25 29.62 -11.59
CA THR A 16 2.49 28.66 -12.69
C THR A 16 1.32 27.68 -12.91
N GLN A 17 0.25 27.81 -12.11
CA GLN A 17 -0.92 26.93 -12.07
C GLN A 17 -2.24 27.68 -12.28
N THR A 18 -2.22 28.80 -13.00
CA THR A 18 -3.45 29.44 -13.45
C THR A 18 -4.06 28.68 -14.62
N ASN A 19 -5.03 27.84 -14.26
CA ASN A 19 -6.05 27.23 -15.11
C ASN A 19 -5.66 25.97 -15.92
N ILE A 20 -6.62 25.04 -15.97
CA ILE A 20 -6.64 23.71 -16.65
C ILE A 20 -6.08 22.52 -15.81
N ILE A 21 -6.39 22.46 -14.52
CA ILE A 21 -5.98 21.36 -13.61
C ILE A 21 -6.94 20.13 -13.64
N TRP A 22 -8.06 20.16 -14.39
CA TRP A 22 -9.12 19.13 -14.28
C TRP A 22 -9.37 18.22 -15.49
N LYS A 23 -8.59 18.27 -16.58
CA LYS A 23 -9.04 17.64 -17.84
C LYS A 23 -8.09 16.66 -18.52
N ASN A 24 -7.37 15.82 -17.78
CA ASN A 24 -7.27 14.36 -18.08
C ASN A 24 -5.98 13.66 -17.60
N VAL A 25 -4.90 14.35 -17.24
CA VAL A 25 -3.60 13.64 -17.01
C VAL A 25 -2.75 14.24 -15.88
N TYR A 26 -3.32 15.12 -15.04
CA TYR A 26 -2.49 15.94 -14.16
C TYR A 26 -1.96 15.24 -12.92
N LEU A 27 -2.55 14.12 -12.51
CA LEU A 27 -2.26 13.61 -11.16
C LEU A 27 -0.88 12.95 -11.04
N THR A 28 -0.37 12.35 -12.11
CA THR A 28 0.98 11.75 -12.12
C THR A 28 2.07 12.75 -12.42
N VAL A 29 1.80 13.75 -13.27
CA VAL A 29 2.72 14.88 -13.48
C VAL A 29 2.81 15.76 -12.23
N LEU A 30 1.72 15.95 -11.49
CA LEU A 30 1.69 16.74 -10.26
C LEU A 30 2.40 16.02 -9.11
N PHE A 31 2.20 14.71 -8.96
CA PHE A 31 2.90 13.93 -7.93
C PHE A 31 4.41 13.87 -8.22
N MET A 32 4.82 13.67 -9.48
CA MET A 32 6.24 13.79 -9.89
C MET A 32 6.78 15.21 -9.71
N LYS A 33 6.02 16.26 -10.03
CA LYS A 33 6.46 17.67 -9.83
C LYS A 33 6.53 18.08 -8.36
N ILE A 34 5.74 17.48 -7.47
CA ILE A 34 5.83 17.74 -6.03
C ILE A 34 7.03 17.01 -5.42
N LEU A 35 7.28 15.75 -5.83
CA LEU A 35 8.52 15.03 -5.49
C LEU A 35 9.79 15.70 -6.05
N GLN A 36 9.74 16.25 -7.26
CA GLN A 36 10.86 16.95 -7.93
C GLN A 36 11.46 18.10 -7.12
N ILE A 37 10.67 18.78 -6.28
CA ILE A 37 11.10 20.04 -5.67
C ILE A 37 11.37 19.92 -4.16
N ALA A 38 10.90 18.87 -3.50
CA ALA A 38 11.24 18.60 -2.11
C ALA A 38 12.74 18.30 -1.92
N ASP A 39 13.40 17.73 -2.93
CA ASP A 39 14.81 17.31 -2.88
C ASP A 39 15.74 18.12 -3.83
N GLY A 40 15.24 19.12 -4.56
CA GLY A 40 16.05 19.90 -5.52
C GLY A 40 16.50 19.11 -6.76
N ILE A 41 15.86 17.97 -7.03
CA ILE A 41 16.24 17.01 -8.07
C ILE A 41 15.69 17.48 -9.42
N ARG A 42 16.60 17.84 -10.34
CA ARG A 42 16.32 18.21 -11.74
C ARG A 42 15.46 17.13 -12.41
N GLN A 43 14.51 17.53 -13.27
CA GLN A 43 13.58 16.60 -13.96
C GLN A 43 14.29 15.41 -14.64
N ASP A 44 15.52 15.62 -15.10
CA ASP A 44 16.34 14.63 -15.79
C ASP A 44 16.74 13.48 -14.85
N GLN A 45 17.09 13.77 -13.59
CA GLN A 45 17.46 12.77 -12.59
C GLN A 45 16.28 11.88 -12.16
N ILE A 46 15.05 12.31 -12.38
CA ILE A 46 13.83 11.52 -12.06
C ILE A 46 13.40 10.67 -13.25
N ARG A 47 13.70 11.09 -14.48
CA ARG A 47 13.46 10.25 -15.68
C ARG A 47 14.37 9.03 -15.72
N GLU A 48 15.56 9.15 -15.16
CA GLU A 48 16.56 8.08 -15.10
C GLU A 48 16.30 7.06 -13.97
N LYS A 49 15.54 7.43 -12.94
CA LYS A 49 15.27 6.54 -11.80
C LYS A 49 14.35 5.38 -12.17
N HIS A 50 14.62 4.22 -11.57
CA HIS A 50 13.75 3.06 -11.69
C HIS A 50 12.38 3.37 -11.04
N PRO A 51 11.24 2.94 -11.62
CA PRO A 51 9.91 3.20 -11.05
C PRO A 51 9.77 2.67 -9.62
N ASP A 52 10.47 1.58 -9.25
CA ASP A 52 10.47 1.05 -7.88
C ASP A 52 11.13 2.02 -6.89
N GLU A 53 12.20 2.71 -7.29
CA GLU A 53 12.82 3.74 -6.46
C GLU A 53 11.87 4.90 -6.24
N LEU A 54 11.24 5.38 -7.32
CA LEU A 54 10.25 6.46 -7.23
C LEU A 54 9.08 6.07 -6.34
N TYR A 55 8.65 4.81 -6.40
CA TYR A 55 7.61 4.27 -5.53
C TYR A 55 8.03 4.21 -4.06
N ALA A 56 9.24 3.74 -3.77
CA ALA A 56 9.79 3.71 -2.41
C ALA A 56 9.91 5.13 -1.82
N ILE A 57 10.44 6.08 -2.59
CA ILE A 57 10.53 7.50 -2.19
C ILE A 57 9.11 8.07 -1.99
N CYS A 58 8.19 7.77 -2.90
CA CYS A 58 6.79 8.20 -2.82
C CYS A 58 6.10 7.73 -1.54
N ARG A 59 6.43 6.55 -1.02
CA ARG A 59 5.87 6.01 0.23
C ARG A 59 6.61 6.46 1.49
N THR A 60 7.85 6.93 1.36
CA THR A 60 8.69 7.30 2.50
C THR A 60 8.29 8.63 3.11
N ASP A 61 8.05 8.69 4.42
CA ASP A 61 7.70 9.94 5.09
C ASP A 61 8.90 10.90 5.22
N ASN A 62 9.16 11.67 4.17
CA ASN A 62 10.19 12.72 4.16
C ASN A 62 9.80 13.89 5.07
N ASN A 63 10.80 14.57 5.68
CA ASN A 63 10.64 15.79 6.46
C ASN A 63 9.82 16.87 5.74
N TYR A 64 9.94 16.96 4.40
CA TYR A 64 9.09 17.84 3.60
C TYR A 64 7.60 17.62 3.87
N TRP A 65 7.14 16.37 3.84
CA TRP A 65 5.74 16.02 4.07
C TRP A 65 5.31 16.24 5.51
N ARG A 66 6.21 16.05 6.47
CA ARG A 66 5.95 16.37 7.89
C ARG A 66 5.67 17.86 8.08
N HIS A 67 6.52 18.71 7.50
CA HIS A 67 6.32 20.16 7.58
C HIS A 67 5.09 20.63 6.81
N TYR A 68 4.85 20.07 5.63
CA TYR A 68 3.69 20.44 4.82
C TYR A 68 2.37 20.07 5.50
N ARG A 69 2.30 18.92 6.18
CA ARG A 69 1.14 18.50 7.00
C ARG A 69 0.86 19.43 8.18
N ALA A 70 1.89 20.05 8.74
CA ALA A 70 1.76 21.00 9.84
C ALA A 70 1.33 22.42 9.38
N SER A 71 1.16 22.65 8.07
CA SER A 71 0.81 23.98 7.57
C SER A 71 -0.66 24.32 7.85
N PRO A 72 -0.97 25.48 8.46
CA PRO A 72 -2.35 25.91 8.70
C PRO A 72 -3.07 26.35 7.42
N LYS A 73 -2.36 26.48 6.30
CA LYS A 73 -2.88 26.96 5.01
C LYS A 73 -3.23 25.83 4.04
N LEU A 74 -3.54 24.66 4.59
CA LEU A 74 -3.96 23.49 3.83
C LEU A 74 -5.43 23.63 3.43
N THR A 75 -5.71 23.33 2.17
CA THR A 75 -7.08 23.17 1.68
C THR A 75 -7.58 21.75 1.94
N ILE A 76 -8.90 21.56 1.92
CA ILE A 76 -9.53 20.23 2.06
C ILE A 76 -9.05 19.27 0.95
N ASP A 77 -8.76 19.80 -0.23
CA ASP A 77 -8.25 19.02 -1.35
C ASP A 77 -6.82 18.55 -1.07
N GLU A 78 -5.93 19.44 -0.62
CA GLU A 78 -4.56 19.10 -0.21
C GLU A 78 -4.55 18.09 0.95
N LEU A 79 -5.44 18.26 1.94
CA LEU A 79 -5.67 17.30 3.02
C LEU A 79 -5.97 15.89 2.48
N SER A 80 -6.97 15.77 1.61
CA SER A 80 -7.38 14.47 1.07
C SER A 80 -6.27 13.81 0.24
N MET A 81 -5.50 14.60 -0.52
CA MET A 81 -4.36 14.10 -1.28
C MET A 81 -3.25 13.57 -0.38
N MET A 82 -3.00 14.20 0.77
CA MET A 82 -1.98 13.74 1.72
C MET A 82 -2.36 12.43 2.41
N ILE A 83 -3.63 12.27 2.78
CA ILE A 83 -4.11 11.02 3.37
C ILE A 83 -4.08 9.89 2.34
N CYS A 84 -4.56 10.16 1.13
CA CYS A 84 -4.62 9.22 0.01
C CYS A 84 -3.29 9.04 -0.74
N ARG A 85 -2.19 9.55 -0.18
CA ARG A 85 -0.87 9.53 -0.82
C ARG A 85 -0.40 8.13 -1.19
N GLU A 86 -0.60 7.15 -0.31
CA GLU A 86 -0.16 5.77 -0.59
C GLU A 86 -0.83 5.19 -1.83
N VAL A 87 -2.13 5.43 -2.00
CA VAL A 87 -2.89 4.99 -3.19
C VAL A 87 -2.47 5.82 -4.42
N GLY A 88 -2.15 7.09 -4.21
CA GLY A 88 -1.57 7.95 -5.25
C GLY A 88 -0.22 7.43 -5.76
N CYS A 89 0.61 6.88 -4.87
CA CYS A 89 1.86 6.21 -5.24
C CYS A 89 1.62 4.99 -6.13
N ASP A 90 0.61 4.18 -5.81
CA ASP A 90 0.27 2.98 -6.59
C ASP A 90 -0.18 3.36 -8.01
N LEU A 91 -1.00 4.41 -8.13
CA LEU A 91 -1.41 4.97 -9.43
C LEU A 91 -0.21 5.52 -10.21
N ALA A 92 0.66 6.30 -9.56
CA ALA A 92 1.85 6.85 -10.19
C ALA A 92 2.81 5.76 -10.67
N TYR A 93 2.97 4.71 -9.88
CA TYR A 93 3.78 3.56 -10.23
C TYR A 93 3.23 2.84 -11.46
N CYS A 94 1.94 2.52 -11.47
CA CYS A 94 1.29 1.89 -12.62
C CYS A 94 1.47 2.71 -13.91
N GLN A 95 1.23 4.03 -13.84
CA GLN A 95 1.38 4.89 -15.00
C GLN A 95 2.83 4.98 -15.49
N ASN A 96 3.82 4.97 -14.59
CA ASN A 96 5.23 4.94 -14.99
C ASN A 96 5.62 3.63 -15.69
N LEU A 97 5.03 2.50 -15.29
CA LEU A 97 5.25 1.22 -15.94
C LEU A 97 4.65 1.18 -17.36
N MET A 98 3.53 1.87 -17.60
CA MET A 98 2.88 1.91 -18.92
C MET A 98 3.76 2.50 -20.04
N TRP A 99 4.70 3.39 -19.71
CA TRP A 99 5.60 4.03 -20.68
C TRP A 99 6.92 3.27 -20.88
N LYS A 100 7.18 2.20 -20.13
CA LYS A 100 8.39 1.39 -20.28
C LYS A 100 8.18 0.29 -21.33
N PRO A 101 9.25 -0.12 -22.05
CA PRO A 101 9.16 -1.20 -23.02
C PRO A 101 8.68 -2.47 -22.32
N LYS A 102 7.56 -3.02 -22.79
CA LYS A 102 6.94 -4.22 -22.20
C LYS A 102 7.81 -5.43 -22.51
N THR A 103 8.12 -6.23 -21.50
CA THR A 103 8.62 -7.58 -21.76
C THR A 103 7.46 -8.44 -22.31
N PRO A 104 7.72 -9.46 -23.14
CA PRO A 104 6.66 -10.28 -23.77
C PRO A 104 5.68 -10.93 -22.78
N ASN A 105 6.10 -11.09 -21.53
CA ASN A 105 5.32 -11.72 -20.47
C ASN A 105 4.55 -10.72 -19.58
N GLN A 106 4.72 -9.41 -19.79
CA GLN A 106 4.09 -8.37 -18.98
C GLN A 106 2.84 -7.82 -19.66
N ASN A 107 1.70 -8.43 -19.34
CA ASN A 107 0.38 -7.84 -19.59
C ASN A 107 0.10 -6.75 -18.54
N ILE A 108 0.76 -5.59 -18.71
CA ILE A 108 0.40 -4.39 -17.93
C ILE A 108 -0.96 -3.92 -18.47
N GLY A 109 -2.01 -4.19 -17.69
CA GLY A 109 -3.38 -3.73 -17.92
C GLY A 109 -3.52 -2.23 -17.71
N ASP A 110 -4.69 -1.69 -18.04
CA ASP A 110 -4.99 -0.28 -17.83
C ASP A 110 -4.91 0.10 -16.34
N CYS A 111 -4.45 1.30 -15.99
CA CYS A 111 -4.30 1.76 -14.61
C CYS A 111 -5.62 2.24 -13.98
N MET A 112 -6.75 1.76 -14.51
CA MET A 112 -8.09 2.21 -14.15
C MET A 112 -8.45 1.81 -12.73
N ASP A 113 -8.07 0.61 -12.29
CA ASP A 113 -8.34 0.17 -10.92
C ASP A 113 -7.63 1.05 -9.89
N GLN A 114 -6.35 1.39 -10.13
CA GLN A 114 -5.58 2.29 -9.27
C GLN A 114 -6.17 3.70 -9.31
N TYR A 115 -6.68 4.15 -10.46
CA TYR A 115 -7.32 5.44 -10.59
C TYR A 115 -8.64 5.51 -9.80
N HIS A 116 -9.48 4.48 -9.91
CA HIS A 116 -10.73 4.38 -9.16
C HIS A 116 -10.46 4.33 -7.65
N ASN A 117 -9.51 3.49 -7.22
CA ASN A 117 -9.09 3.41 -5.81
C ASN A 117 -8.63 4.77 -5.27
N PHE A 118 -7.83 5.49 -6.05
CA PHE A 118 -7.34 6.81 -5.65
C PHE A 118 -8.47 7.84 -5.56
N ARG A 119 -9.34 7.89 -6.59
CA ARG A 119 -10.48 8.80 -6.63
C ARG A 119 -11.45 8.53 -5.47
N ASP A 120 -11.74 7.27 -5.20
CA ASP A 120 -12.65 6.87 -4.14
C ASP A 120 -12.07 7.17 -2.76
N CYS A 121 -10.75 7.02 -2.59
CA CYS A 121 -10.06 7.48 -1.39
C CYS A 121 -10.27 8.99 -1.18
N ILE A 122 -10.00 9.82 -2.20
CA ILE A 122 -10.17 11.28 -2.09
C ILE A 122 -11.61 11.64 -1.73
N ILE A 123 -12.59 11.07 -2.43
CA ILE A 123 -14.01 11.38 -2.19
C ILE A 123 -14.41 10.99 -0.77
N ARG A 124 -13.97 9.80 -0.32
CA ARG A 124 -14.23 9.30 1.03
C ARG A 124 -13.64 10.22 2.10
N GLU A 125 -12.38 10.62 1.96
CA GLU A 125 -11.71 11.49 2.94
C GLU A 125 -12.32 12.88 2.99
N LYS A 126 -12.66 13.46 1.83
CA LYS A 126 -13.39 14.73 1.79
C LYS A 126 -14.74 14.63 2.51
N LYS A 127 -15.47 13.54 2.30
CA LYS A 127 -16.75 13.29 2.97
C LYS A 127 -16.57 13.10 4.48
N MET A 128 -15.57 12.32 4.90
CA MET A 128 -15.28 12.08 6.32
C MET A 128 -14.91 13.38 7.03
N PHE A 129 -13.98 14.15 6.46
CA PHE A 129 -13.58 15.44 7.02
C PHE A 129 -14.76 16.40 7.12
N ARG A 130 -15.57 16.54 6.07
CA ARG A 130 -16.80 17.37 6.11
C ARG A 130 -17.82 16.86 7.13
N SER A 131 -17.90 15.55 7.40
CA SER A 131 -18.79 15.02 8.42
C SER A 131 -18.34 15.35 9.84
N ILE A 132 -17.03 15.40 10.08
CA ILE A 132 -16.45 15.63 11.41
C ILE A 132 -16.32 17.13 11.69
N VAL A 133 -15.92 17.90 10.67
CA VAL A 133 -15.54 19.31 10.77
C VAL A 133 -16.56 20.23 10.10
N GLY A 134 -17.64 19.70 9.49
CA GLY A 134 -18.58 20.47 8.66
C GLY A 134 -19.30 21.63 9.34
N ASN A 135 -19.34 21.65 10.68
CA ASN A 135 -19.91 22.75 11.46
C ASN A 135 -18.85 23.78 11.91
N ILE A 136 -17.57 23.52 11.66
CA ILE A 136 -16.45 24.37 12.07
C ILE A 136 -16.05 25.21 10.87
N ASP A 137 -16.11 26.53 11.03
CA ASP A 137 -15.57 27.44 10.02
C ASP A 137 -14.04 27.29 10.01
N THR A 138 -13.52 26.61 8.98
CA THR A 138 -12.08 26.45 8.74
C THR A 138 -11.32 27.78 8.67
N LYS A 139 -12.00 28.90 8.41
CA LYS A 139 -11.40 30.25 8.49
C LYS A 139 -11.23 30.74 9.93
N ALA A 140 -12.15 30.35 10.82
CA ALA A 140 -12.08 30.71 12.23
C ALA A 140 -11.08 29.83 13.00
N ASN A 141 -10.91 28.56 12.59
CA ASN A 141 -10.01 27.61 13.23
C ASN A 141 -8.98 27.04 12.23
N PRO A 142 -7.84 27.73 12.02
CA PRO A 142 -6.81 27.30 11.07
C PRO A 142 -6.13 25.98 11.46
N MET A 143 -6.25 25.54 12.72
CA MET A 143 -5.68 24.28 13.22
C MET A 143 -6.57 23.05 12.97
N ALA A 144 -7.82 23.22 12.54
CA ALA A 144 -8.75 22.09 12.37
C ALA A 144 -8.24 21.03 11.37
N ILE A 145 -7.54 21.45 10.31
CA ILE A 145 -6.97 20.54 9.30
C ILE A 145 -5.70 19.84 9.82
N PRO A 146 -4.69 20.55 10.34
CA PRO A 146 -3.53 19.91 10.98
C PRO A 146 -3.89 18.92 12.09
N ASP A 147 -4.82 19.29 12.98
CA ASP A 147 -5.23 18.42 14.10
C ASP A 147 -5.91 17.14 13.61
N TYR A 148 -6.77 17.25 12.59
CA TYR A 148 -7.38 16.11 11.94
C TYR A 148 -6.35 15.20 11.28
N LEU A 149 -5.36 15.76 10.59
CA LEU A 149 -4.25 15.00 9.99
C LEU A 149 -3.46 14.24 11.05
N GLU A 150 -3.07 14.91 12.13
CA GLU A 150 -2.28 14.29 13.19
C GLU A 150 -3.04 13.12 13.83
N LYS A 151 -4.33 13.32 14.13
CA LYS A 151 -5.20 12.27 14.65
C LYS A 151 -5.31 11.09 13.66
N HIS A 152 -5.59 11.38 12.39
CA HIS A 152 -5.75 10.35 11.36
C HIS A 152 -4.46 9.53 11.16
N PHE A 153 -3.29 10.17 11.15
CA PHE A 153 -2.03 9.45 11.03
C PHE A 153 -1.69 8.62 12.27
N LYS A 154 -1.97 9.12 13.48
CA LYS A 154 -1.82 8.35 14.73
C LYS A 154 -2.72 7.12 14.73
N GLU A 155 -3.99 7.26 14.33
CA GLU A 155 -4.93 6.14 14.21
C GLU A 155 -4.47 5.13 13.15
N LYS A 156 -4.00 5.61 11.99
CA LYS A 156 -3.47 4.75 10.92
C LYS A 156 -2.23 3.99 11.35
N GLU A 157 -1.31 4.63 12.07
CA GLU A 157 -0.14 3.96 12.64
C GLU A 157 -0.52 2.95 13.72
N ALA A 158 -1.46 3.28 14.60
CA ALA A 158 -1.96 2.37 15.61
C ALA A 158 -2.59 1.13 14.97
N LEU A 159 -3.42 1.31 13.93
CA LEU A 159 -3.99 0.20 13.14
C LEU A 159 -2.91 -0.62 12.43
N LYS A 160 -1.86 0.02 11.88
CA LYS A 160 -0.74 -0.69 11.26
C LYS A 160 0.02 -1.53 12.28
N ARG A 161 0.33 -0.98 13.46
CA ARG A 161 0.95 -1.72 14.56
C ARG A 161 0.06 -2.84 15.07
N GLN A 162 -1.25 -2.61 15.19
CA GLN A 162 -2.21 -3.63 15.58
C GLN A 162 -2.25 -4.76 14.55
N ARG A 163 -2.25 -4.45 13.25
CA ARG A 163 -2.15 -5.47 12.18
C ARG A 163 -0.85 -6.26 12.27
N GLN A 164 0.27 -5.60 12.52
CA GLN A 164 1.55 -6.28 12.73
C GLN A 164 1.49 -7.23 13.94
N MET A 165 0.93 -6.79 15.07
CA MET A 165 0.78 -7.61 16.27
C MET A 165 -0.24 -8.75 16.10
N MET A 166 -1.24 -8.61 15.24
CA MET A 166 -2.21 -9.66 14.92
C MET A 166 -1.73 -10.62 13.81
N GLY A 167 -0.42 -10.66 13.54
CA GLY A 167 0.17 -11.59 12.56
C GLY A 167 0.05 -11.08 11.12
N GLY A 168 0.31 -9.80 10.90
CA GLY A 168 0.31 -9.14 9.58
C GLY A 168 1.32 -9.66 8.56
N ASP A 169 2.04 -10.73 8.87
CA ASP A 169 2.78 -11.50 7.88
C ASP A 169 1.85 -12.57 7.33
N GLU A 170 1.01 -12.17 6.37
CA GLU A 170 0.27 -13.11 5.53
C GLU A 170 1.23 -14.15 4.91
N GLU A 171 2.51 -13.81 4.75
CA GLU A 171 3.61 -14.70 4.41
C GLU A 171 4.04 -15.65 5.55
N GLU A 172 4.10 -15.23 6.81
CA GLU A 172 4.38 -16.14 7.94
C GLU A 172 3.22 -17.12 8.14
N LEU A 173 1.98 -16.65 7.99
CA LEU A 173 0.80 -17.50 8.05
C LEU A 173 0.76 -18.49 6.87
N LYS A 174 1.05 -18.04 5.64
CA LYS A 174 1.21 -18.93 4.47
C LYS A 174 2.38 -19.89 4.64
N ALA A 175 3.50 -19.47 5.24
CA ALA A 175 4.63 -20.34 5.54
C ALA A 175 4.28 -21.39 6.61
N ARG A 176 3.53 -21.01 7.65
CA ARG A 176 3.01 -21.97 8.65
C ARG A 176 2.00 -22.94 8.07
N ILE A 177 1.11 -22.49 7.18
CA ILE A 177 0.16 -23.37 6.48
C ILE A 177 0.92 -24.35 5.60
N ARG A 178 1.89 -23.89 4.79
CA ARG A 178 2.75 -24.78 3.99
C ARG A 178 3.49 -25.80 4.85
N LYS A 179 4.08 -25.36 5.96
CA LYS A 179 4.81 -26.23 6.89
C LYS A 179 3.89 -27.28 7.54
N MET A 180 2.67 -26.90 7.93
CA MET A 180 1.65 -27.85 8.41
C MET A 180 1.18 -28.81 7.32
N ASP A 181 1.03 -28.37 6.08
CA ASP A 181 0.64 -29.24 4.97
C ASP A 181 1.76 -30.24 4.63
N GLU A 182 3.02 -29.80 4.67
CA GLU A 182 4.18 -30.68 4.52
C GLU A 182 4.26 -31.71 5.66
N GLU A 183 4.09 -31.30 6.92
CA GLU A 183 4.05 -32.20 8.07
C GLU A 183 2.85 -33.17 8.02
N SER A 184 1.66 -32.70 7.62
CA SER A 184 0.46 -33.52 7.42
C SER A 184 0.64 -34.53 6.28
N SER A 185 1.30 -34.14 5.19
CA SER A 185 1.61 -35.04 4.08
C SER A 185 2.60 -36.14 4.50
N MET A 186 3.60 -35.81 5.32
CA MET A 186 4.52 -36.79 5.89
C MET A 186 3.83 -37.73 6.88
N LEU A 187 2.86 -37.24 7.65
CA LEU A 187 2.03 -38.09 8.52
C LEU A 187 1.09 -39.00 7.73
N LYS A 188 0.53 -38.52 6.61
CA LYS A 188 -0.23 -39.35 5.66
C LYS A 188 0.63 -40.42 4.99
N ALA A 189 1.89 -40.14 4.68
CA ALA A 189 2.82 -41.13 4.16
C ALA A 189 3.22 -42.20 5.20
N LYS A 190 3.07 -41.90 6.49
CA LYS A 190 3.33 -42.84 7.60
C LYS A 190 2.09 -43.57 8.10
N LEU A 191 0.91 -43.33 7.52
CA LEU A 191 -0.27 -44.16 7.78
C LEU A 191 0.00 -45.55 7.21
N ILE A 192 0.42 -46.45 8.10
CA ILE A 192 0.56 -47.88 7.84
C ILE A 192 -0.78 -48.36 7.29
N ASP A 193 -0.75 -48.90 6.08
CA ASP A 193 -1.93 -49.48 5.47
C ASP A 193 -2.42 -50.65 6.34
N THR A 194 -3.51 -50.42 7.07
CA THR A 194 -4.09 -51.42 7.97
C THR A 194 -4.53 -52.68 7.23
N THR A 195 -4.69 -52.63 5.90
CA THR A 195 -5.01 -53.81 5.08
C THR A 195 -3.78 -54.71 4.88
N GLU A 196 -2.58 -54.15 4.65
CA GLU A 196 -1.35 -54.94 4.59
C GLU A 196 -1.04 -55.61 5.93
N PHE A 197 -1.28 -54.91 7.04
CA PHE A 197 -1.05 -55.47 8.38
C PHE A 197 -2.02 -56.62 8.71
N LYS A 198 -3.29 -56.51 8.29
CA LYS A 198 -4.28 -57.59 8.42
C LYS A 198 -3.91 -58.80 7.56
N ASN A 199 -3.54 -58.59 6.30
CA ASN A 199 -3.14 -59.67 5.38
C ASN A 199 -1.88 -60.40 5.85
N LYS A 200 -0.92 -59.66 6.44
CA LYS A 200 0.29 -60.26 7.01
C LYS A 200 -0.02 -61.08 8.27
N LYS A 201 -0.96 -60.63 9.10
CA LYS A 201 -1.44 -61.38 10.27
C LYS A 201 -2.18 -62.67 9.87
N GLU A 202 -3.02 -62.62 8.84
CA GLU A 202 -3.73 -63.82 8.35
C GLU A 202 -2.77 -64.87 7.77
N LYS A 203 -1.71 -64.46 7.07
CA LYS A 203 -0.70 -65.38 6.56
C LYS A 203 0.09 -66.09 7.66
N ILE A 204 0.40 -65.41 8.76
CA ILE A 204 1.09 -66.02 9.91
C ILE A 204 0.17 -67.06 10.59
N VAL A 205 -1.12 -66.74 10.75
CA VAL A 205 -2.11 -67.65 11.35
C VAL A 205 -2.37 -68.89 10.48
N MET A 206 -2.25 -68.76 9.14
CA MET A 206 -2.38 -69.89 8.22
C MET A 206 -1.11 -70.77 8.18
N GLY A 207 0.08 -70.19 8.28
CA GLY A 207 1.34 -70.94 8.34
C GLY A 207 1.49 -71.80 9.61
N GLU A 208 1.05 -71.30 10.77
CA GLU A 208 1.05 -72.08 12.02
C GLU A 208 0.05 -73.24 12.02
N LYS A 209 -0.96 -73.22 11.14
CA LYS A 209 -1.88 -74.34 11.00
C LYS A 209 -1.29 -75.47 10.17
N GLU A 210 -0.42 -75.19 9.20
CA GLU A 210 0.19 -76.24 8.35
C GLU A 210 1.27 -77.04 9.09
N GLU A 211 2.00 -76.43 10.02
CA GLU A 211 2.98 -77.13 10.88
C GLU A 211 2.34 -78.07 11.92
N LYS A 212 1.03 -77.96 12.17
CA LYS A 212 0.32 -78.80 13.14
C LYS A 212 -0.27 -80.08 12.53
N TYR A 213 -0.13 -80.27 11.22
CA TYR A 213 -0.65 -81.43 10.47
C TYR A 213 0.45 -82.19 9.69
N MET A 214 1.74 -81.90 9.91
CA MET A 214 2.85 -82.81 9.59
C MET A 214 3.36 -83.49 10.86
#